data_AF-A0A7K2PD15-F1
#
_entry.id   AF-A0A7K2PD15-F1
#
_cell.length_a   1.000
_cell.length_b   1.000
_cell.length_c   1.000
_cell.angle_alpha   90.00
_cell.angle_beta   90.00
_cell.angle_gamma   90.00
#
_symmetry.space_group_name_H-M   'P 1'
#
loop_
_entity.id
_entity.type
_entity.pdbx_description
1 polymer ?
#
loop_
_entity_poly.entity_id
_entity_poly.type
_entity_poly.pdbx_seq_one_letter_code
_entity_poly.pdbx_strand_id
1 'polypeptide(L)'
;MTAPANAVPDRAERSLRQTLLSPGYRRLLLLCVLLGVPIALACFFFVGLQHELQHWVWTSLPEAAGYDTPPWWWPLPALVLAGLILAPIVTRMPGGGGHLPVNGLGGAPVGPRALPGAVLAALATLPLGVV
;
A
#
# COMPACT_ATOMS: atom_id res chain seq x y z
N MET A 1 -8.64 37.62 -42.26
CA MET A 1 -9.06 36.21 -42.52
C MET A 1 -8.75 35.42 -41.25
N THR A 2 -9.71 35.37 -40.33
CA THR A 2 -9.59 34.70 -39.02
C THR A 2 -9.67 33.18 -39.23
N ALA A 3 -8.71 32.43 -38.67
CA ALA A 3 -8.76 30.98 -38.69
C ALA A 3 -10.04 30.50 -37.97
N PRO A 4 -10.78 29.51 -38.51
CA PRO A 4 -12.02 29.04 -37.88
C PRO A 4 -11.70 28.45 -36.51
N ALA A 5 -12.46 28.83 -35.48
CA ALA A 5 -12.27 28.43 -34.09
C ALA A 5 -12.18 26.91 -33.88
N ASN A 6 -12.73 26.12 -34.82
CA ASN A 6 -12.73 24.66 -34.81
C ASN A 6 -11.41 24.02 -35.27
N ALA A 7 -10.51 24.76 -35.93
CA ALA A 7 -9.26 24.20 -36.48
C ALA A 7 -8.18 23.92 -35.42
N VAL A 8 -8.26 24.57 -34.26
CA VAL A 8 -7.35 24.37 -33.12
C VAL A 8 -7.64 23.06 -32.38
N PRO A 9 -8.89 22.75 -31.98
CA PRO A 9 -9.23 21.46 -31.36
C PRO A 9 -8.91 20.25 -32.27
N ASP A 10 -9.21 20.33 -33.57
CA ASP A 10 -8.90 19.25 -34.54
C ASP A 10 -7.39 18.98 -34.70
N ARG A 11 -6.55 19.99 -34.48
CA ARG A 11 -5.08 19.86 -34.56
C ARG A 11 -4.53 19.27 -33.28
N ALA A 12 -5.04 19.72 -32.12
CA ALA A 12 -4.68 19.17 -30.83
C ALA A 12 -5.03 17.68 -30.73
N GLU A 13 -6.23 17.30 -31.18
CA GLU A 13 -6.67 15.91 -31.17
C GLU A 13 -5.79 15.01 -32.06
N ARG A 14 -5.43 15.48 -33.27
CA ARG A 14 -4.50 14.75 -34.14
C ARG A 14 -3.12 14.58 -33.52
N SER A 15 -2.61 15.61 -32.84
CA SER A 15 -1.32 15.57 -32.14
C SER A 15 -1.34 14.60 -30.95
N LEU A 16 -2.43 14.56 -30.18
CA LEU A 16 -2.66 13.59 -29.11
C LEU A 16 -2.73 12.17 -29.68
N ARG A 17 -3.53 11.93 -30.71
CA ARG A 17 -3.65 10.62 -31.36
C ARG A 17 -2.31 10.13 -31.90
N GLN A 18 -1.50 11.01 -32.51
CA GLN A 18 -0.14 10.65 -32.94
C GLN A 18 0.76 10.28 -31.77
N THR A 19 0.68 11.01 -30.66
CA THR A 19 1.45 10.71 -29.44
C THR A 19 1.03 9.38 -28.83
N LEU A 20 -0.27 9.11 -28.69
CA LEU A 20 -0.82 7.87 -28.15
C LEU A 20 -0.54 6.65 -29.03
N LEU A 21 -0.60 6.82 -30.35
CA LEU A 21 -0.32 5.75 -31.31
C LEU A 21 1.18 5.55 -31.54
N SER A 22 2.03 6.44 -31.01
CA SER A 22 3.48 6.31 -31.15
C SER A 22 3.97 5.01 -30.51
N PRO A 23 4.95 4.32 -31.11
CA PRO A 23 5.53 3.10 -30.56
C PRO A 23 6.19 3.33 -29.20
N GLY A 24 6.70 4.54 -28.94
CA GLY A 24 7.26 4.93 -27.64
C GLY A 24 6.20 4.95 -26.54
N TYR A 25 5.03 5.55 -26.79
CA TYR A 25 3.94 5.57 -25.81
C TYR A 25 3.37 4.18 -25.53
N ARG A 26 3.24 3.32 -26.55
CA ARG A 26 2.81 1.93 -26.35
C ARG A 26 3.78 1.12 -25.49
N ARG A 27 5.10 1.31 -25.65
CA ARG A 27 6.11 0.67 -24.80
C ARG A 27 6.01 1.16 -23.35
N LEU A 28 5.74 2.45 -23.14
CA LEU A 28 5.51 3.00 -21.81
C LEU A 28 4.28 2.37 -21.16
N LEU A 29 3.15 2.27 -21.88
CA LEU A 29 1.95 1.60 -21.38
C LEU A 29 2.22 0.13 -21.02
N LEU A 30 2.96 -0.59 -21.87
CA LEU A 30 3.37 -1.97 -21.59
C LEU A 30 4.22 -2.05 -20.31
N LEU A 31 5.19 -1.15 -20.12
CA LEU A 31 5.97 -1.08 -18.89
C LEU A 31 5.10 -0.81 -17.66
N CYS A 32 4.13 0.11 -17.77
CA CYS A 32 3.18 0.38 -16.70
C CYS A 32 2.35 -0.85 -16.33
N VAL A 33 1.87 -1.61 -17.31
CA VAL A 33 1.11 -2.85 -17.06
C VAL A 33 2.01 -3.93 -16.45
N LEU A 34 3.20 -4.13 -17.01
CA LEU A 34 4.15 -5.12 -16.54
C LEU A 34 4.61 -4.88 -15.10
N LEU A 35 4.69 -3.61 -14.68
CA LEU A 35 5.02 -3.27 -13.30
C LEU A 35 3.78 -3.24 -12.40
N GLY A 36 2.67 -2.69 -12.90
CA GLY A 36 1.45 -2.49 -12.13
C GLY A 36 0.74 -3.80 -11.77
N VAL A 37 0.66 -4.76 -12.69
CA VAL A 37 -0.04 -6.04 -12.44
C VAL A 37 0.61 -6.85 -11.32
N PRO A 38 1.94 -7.08 -11.31
CA PRO A 38 2.60 -7.77 -10.20
C PRO A 38 2.47 -7.03 -8.86
N ILE A 39 2.56 -5.70 -8.86
CA ILE A 39 2.41 -4.90 -7.64
C ILE A 39 0.98 -5.02 -7.10
N ALA A 40 -0.03 -4.93 -7.97
CA ALA A 40 -1.42 -5.07 -7.58
C ALA A 40 -1.70 -6.46 -6.99
N LEU A 41 -1.15 -7.52 -7.59
CA LEU A 41 -1.26 -8.88 -7.05
C LEU A 41 -0.57 -8.99 -5.67
N ALA A 42 0.63 -8.44 -5.51
CA ALA A 42 1.31 -8.42 -4.23
C ALA A 42 0.50 -7.70 -3.15
N CYS A 43 -0.08 -6.53 -3.47
CA CYS A 43 -0.97 -5.80 -2.58
C CYS A 43 -2.24 -6.61 -2.24
N PHE A 44 -2.83 -7.31 -3.22
CA PHE A 44 -4.00 -8.15 -2.98
C PHE A 44 -3.71 -9.27 -1.98
N PHE A 45 -2.62 -10.01 -2.18
CA PHE A 45 -2.21 -11.06 -1.24
C PHE A 45 -1.84 -10.51 0.13
N PHE A 46 -1.18 -9.36 0.17
CA PHE A 46 -0.85 -8.67 1.42
C PHE A 46 -2.11 -8.36 2.23
N VAL A 47 -3.11 -7.71 1.62
CA VAL A 47 -4.38 -7.38 2.29
C VAL A 47 -5.15 -8.65 2.67
N GLY A 48 -5.17 -9.66 1.81
CA GLY A 48 -5.81 -10.94 2.11
C GLY A 48 -5.17 -11.63 3.32
N LEU A 49 -3.84 -11.67 3.39
CA LEU A 49 -3.10 -12.22 4.53
C LEU A 49 -3.40 -11.43 5.82
N GLN A 50 -3.45 -10.10 5.75
CA GLN A 50 -3.81 -9.29 6.90
C GLN A 50 -5.22 -9.57 7.41
N HIS A 51 -6.18 -9.74 6.49
CA HIS A 51 -7.55 -10.07 6.84
C HIS A 51 -7.64 -11.41 7.58
N GLU A 52 -6.93 -12.43 7.09
CA GLU A 52 -6.85 -13.74 7.75
C GLU A 52 -6.21 -13.65 9.13
N LEU A 53 -5.07 -12.96 9.25
CA LEU A 53 -4.40 -12.76 10.54
C LEU A 53 -5.31 -12.01 11.54
N GLN A 54 -6.04 -11.01 11.06
CA GLN A 54 -6.99 -10.27 11.88
C GLN A 54 -8.13 -11.19 12.34
N HIS A 55 -8.70 -12.01 11.45
CA HIS A 55 -9.73 -12.97 11.82
C HIS A 55 -9.24 -13.95 12.89
N TRP A 56 -8.01 -14.46 12.74
CA TRP A 56 -7.38 -15.33 13.74
C TRP A 56 -7.25 -14.65 15.10
N VAL A 57 -6.76 -13.40 15.13
CA VAL A 57 -6.52 -12.66 16.38
C VAL A 57 -7.84 -12.34 17.11
N TRP A 58 -8.87 -11.95 16.38
CA TRP A 58 -10.10 -11.40 16.97
C TRP A 58 -11.27 -12.38 17.03
N THR A 59 -11.19 -13.53 16.36
CA THR A 59 -12.26 -14.52 16.30
C THR A 59 -11.75 -15.90 16.73
N SER A 60 -10.83 -16.48 15.97
CA SER A 60 -10.43 -17.88 16.18
C SER A 60 -9.65 -18.12 17.48
N LEU A 61 -8.77 -17.19 17.90
CA LEU A 61 -8.05 -17.31 19.17
C LEU A 61 -8.97 -17.18 20.40
N PRO A 62 -9.88 -16.19 20.48
CA PRO A 62 -10.90 -16.15 21.54
C PRO A 62 -11.72 -17.43 21.63
N GLU A 63 -12.21 -17.94 20.49
CA GLU A 63 -12.98 -19.18 20.41
C GLU A 63 -12.15 -20.38 20.90
N ALA A 64 -10.89 -20.50 20.45
CA ALA A 64 -9.99 -21.56 20.88
C ALA A 64 -9.62 -21.47 22.36
N ALA A 65 -9.65 -20.27 22.94
CA ALA A 65 -9.47 -20.03 24.37
C ALA A 65 -10.76 -20.29 25.18
N GLY A 66 -11.88 -20.66 24.53
CA GLY A 66 -13.15 -21.01 25.17
C GLY A 66 -14.10 -19.84 25.39
N TYR A 67 -13.91 -18.71 24.68
CA TYR A 67 -14.81 -17.57 24.76
C TYR A 67 -15.77 -17.55 23.55
N ASP A 68 -17.08 -17.51 23.81
CA ASP A 68 -18.10 -17.34 22.75
C ASP A 68 -18.06 -15.96 22.10
N THR A 69 -17.56 -14.96 22.84
CA THR A 69 -17.33 -13.60 22.35
C THR A 69 -16.02 -13.08 22.93
N PRO A 70 -15.19 -12.35 22.15
CA PRO A 70 -13.94 -11.80 22.65
C PRO A 70 -14.21 -10.88 23.85
N PRO A 71 -13.55 -11.11 25.00
CA PRO A 71 -13.75 -10.29 26.18
C PRO A 71 -13.22 -8.87 25.96
N TRP A 72 -13.77 -7.90 26.69
CA TRP A 72 -13.42 -6.47 26.53
C TRP A 72 -11.92 -6.15 26.71
N TRP A 73 -11.18 -6.98 27.45
CA TRP A 73 -9.75 -6.82 27.69
C TRP A 73 -8.88 -7.50 26.62
N TRP A 74 -9.46 -8.29 25.71
CA TRP A 74 -8.74 -9.02 24.66
C TRP A 74 -7.82 -8.17 23.78
N PRO A 75 -8.14 -6.89 23.47
CA PRO A 75 -7.23 -6.02 22.73
C PRO A 75 -5.92 -5.69 23.46
N LEU A 76 -5.91 -5.71 24.80
CA LEU A 76 -4.74 -5.32 25.60
C LEU A 76 -3.51 -6.21 25.34
N PRO A 77 -3.58 -7.55 25.44
CA PRO A 77 -2.44 -8.40 25.13
C PRO A 77 -2.02 -8.31 23.65
N ALA A 78 -2.96 -8.15 22.73
CA ALA A 78 -2.66 -7.96 21.31
C ALA A 78 -1.83 -6.69 21.07
N LEU A 79 -2.21 -5.57 21.68
CA LEU A 79 -1.47 -4.30 21.60
C LEU A 79 -0.09 -4.37 22.27
N VAL A 80 0.03 -5.05 23.40
CA VAL A 80 1.33 -5.28 24.05
C VAL A 80 2.25 -6.07 23.14
N LEU A 81 1.75 -7.15 22.53
CA LEU A 81 2.51 -7.94 21.56
C LEU A 81 2.91 -7.10 20.34
N ALA A 82 1.99 -6.27 19.84
CA ALA A 82 2.26 -5.37 18.72
C ALA A 82 3.40 -4.40 19.04
N GLY A 83 3.39 -3.77 20.23
CA GLY A 83 4.46 -2.89 20.67
C GLY A 83 5.81 -3.60 20.79
N LEU A 84 5.82 -4.83 21.33
CA LEU A 84 7.04 -5.64 21.45
C LEU A 84 7.64 -6.00 20.09
N ILE A 85 6.81 -6.29 19.08
CA ILE A 85 7.27 -6.58 17.72
C ILE A 85 7.67 -5.29 16.98
N LEU A 86 6.92 -4.21 17.16
CA LEU A 86 7.15 -2.95 16.46
C LEU A 86 8.44 -2.25 16.89
N ALA A 87 8.74 -2.27 18.20
CA ALA A 87 9.91 -1.60 18.76
C ALA A 87 11.24 -1.95 18.05
N PRO A 88 11.62 -3.23 17.86
CA PRO A 88 12.83 -3.58 17.12
C PRO A 88 12.75 -3.23 15.63
N ILE A 89 11.57 -3.28 15.01
CA ILE A 89 11.41 -2.93 13.59
C ILE A 89 11.72 -1.44 13.37
N VAL A 90 11.10 -0.56 14.16
CA VAL A 90 11.27 0.89 14.04
C VAL A 90 12.69 1.33 14.42
N THR A 91 13.31 0.68 15.41
CA THR A 91 14.62 1.09 15.91
C THR A 91 15.80 0.52 15.12
N ARG A 92 15.64 -0.65 14.47
CA ARG A 92 16.76 -1.35 13.82
C ARG A 92 16.64 -1.48 12.31
N MET A 93 15.42 -1.39 11.74
CA MET A 93 15.26 -1.52 10.29
C MET A 93 15.35 -0.17 9.58
N PRO A 94 16.01 -0.11 8.41
CA PRO A 94 16.06 1.09 7.59
C PRO A 94 14.63 1.52 7.21
N GLY A 95 14.35 2.82 7.33
CA GLY A 95 13.03 3.39 7.02
C GLY A 95 12.06 3.49 8.20
N GLY A 96 12.44 3.03 9.41
CA GLY A 96 11.72 3.38 10.65
C GLY A 96 10.25 2.94 10.73
N GLY A 97 9.84 1.97 9.92
CA GLY A 97 8.45 1.49 9.84
C GLY A 97 7.53 2.25 8.88
N GLY A 98 8.02 3.27 8.17
CA GLY A 98 7.23 3.98 7.15
C GLY A 98 7.55 5.47 7.03
N HIS A 99 6.87 6.15 6.09
CA HIS A 99 7.01 7.59 5.92
C HIS A 99 6.21 8.33 6.99
N LEU A 100 6.77 9.41 7.54
CA LEU A 100 6.06 10.23 8.52
C LEU A 100 5.02 11.11 7.81
N PRO A 101 3.72 11.02 8.16
CA PRO A 101 2.66 11.80 7.51
C PRO A 101 2.84 13.32 7.60
N VAL A 102 3.56 13.80 8.63
CA VAL A 102 3.85 15.22 8.87
C VAL A 102 4.64 15.89 7.73
N ASN A 103 5.35 15.11 6.91
CA ASN A 103 6.15 15.63 5.80
C ASN A 103 5.32 15.88 4.52
N GLY A 104 4.02 15.56 4.55
CA GLY A 104 3.12 15.72 3.40
C GLY A 104 3.56 14.94 2.16
N LEU A 105 3.06 15.35 0.99
CA LEU A 105 3.38 14.72 -0.30
C LEU A 105 4.74 15.16 -0.90
N GLY A 106 5.50 16.00 -0.19
CA GLY A 106 6.76 16.60 -0.66
C GLY A 106 8.03 15.92 -0.14
N GLY A 107 7.90 14.87 0.68
CA GLY A 107 9.05 14.13 1.20
C GLY A 107 9.83 13.40 0.10
N ALA A 108 11.11 13.10 0.36
CA ALA A 108 11.90 12.26 -0.53
C ALA A 108 11.19 10.90 -0.74
N PRO A 109 11.16 10.36 -1.97
CA PRO A 109 10.55 9.05 -2.23
C PRO A 109 11.09 7.98 -1.29
N VAL A 110 10.23 7.08 -0.80
CA VAL A 110 10.67 5.94 0.01
C VAL A 110 11.64 5.12 -0.82
N GLY A 111 12.89 5.05 -0.37
CA GLY A 111 13.90 4.24 -1.05
C GLY A 111 13.56 2.75 -0.99
N PRO A 112 13.99 1.93 -1.96
CA PRO A 112 13.70 0.50 -1.99
C PRO A 112 14.11 -0.25 -0.72
N ARG A 113 15.16 0.23 -0.03
CA ARG A 113 15.67 -0.35 1.23
C ARG A 113 14.76 -0.11 2.44
N ALA A 114 13.90 0.90 2.39
CA ALA A 114 12.96 1.22 3.47
C ALA A 114 11.64 0.44 3.35
N LEU A 115 11.34 -0.10 2.16
CA LEU A 115 10.10 -0.83 1.90
C LEU A 115 9.92 -2.08 2.78
N PRO A 116 10.93 -2.95 2.98
CA PRO A 116 10.75 -4.16 3.79
C PRO A 116 10.40 -3.86 5.25
N GLY A 117 11.00 -2.82 5.84
CA GLY A 117 10.71 -2.42 7.21
C GLY A 117 9.25 -1.96 7.39
N ALA A 118 8.75 -1.17 6.43
CA ALA A 118 7.35 -0.73 6.44
C ALA A 118 6.36 -1.89 6.24
N VAL A 119 6.66 -2.80 5.29
CA VAL A 119 5.83 -3.99 5.04
C VAL A 119 5.78 -4.91 6.26
N LEU A 120 6.92 -5.14 6.92
CA LEU A 120 6.99 -5.98 8.12
C LEU A 120 6.29 -5.34 9.32
N ALA A 121 6.47 -4.02 9.53
CA ALA A 121 5.73 -3.30 10.56
C ALA A 121 4.22 -3.47 10.33
N ALA A 122 3.75 -3.17 9.12
CA ALA A 122 2.35 -3.25 8.75
C ALA A 122 1.76 -4.67 8.90
N LEU A 123 2.47 -5.72 8.46
CA LEU A 123 2.01 -7.10 8.63
C LEU A 123 1.92 -7.52 10.09
N ALA A 124 2.87 -7.08 10.92
CA ALA A 124 2.95 -7.53 12.30
C ALA A 124 2.01 -6.79 13.24
N THR A 125 1.70 -5.52 12.98
CA THR A 125 0.97 -4.68 13.94
C THR A 125 -0.46 -4.38 13.55
N LEU A 126 -0.78 -4.28 12.25
CA LEU A 126 -2.14 -3.98 11.81
C LEU A 126 -3.16 -5.06 12.23
N PRO A 127 -2.88 -6.38 12.10
CA PRO A 127 -3.80 -7.41 12.58
C PRO A 127 -4.03 -7.37 14.09
N LEU A 128 -3.07 -6.83 14.84
CA LEU A 128 -3.12 -6.68 16.30
C LEU A 128 -3.83 -5.40 16.76
N GLY A 129 -4.38 -4.60 15.84
CA GLY A 129 -5.20 -3.43 16.14
C GLY A 129 -4.44 -2.11 16.30
N VAL A 130 -3.16 -2.07 15.89
CA VAL A 130 -2.43 -0.80 15.75
C VAL A 130 -2.88 -0.12 14.45
N VAL A 131 -3.16 1.19 14.48
CA VAL A 131 -3.64 1.98 13.33
C VAL A 131 -2.77 3.22 13.15
#